data_AF-A0A6A7LVB6-F1
#
_entry.id   AF-A0A6A7LVB6-F1
#
_cell.length_a   1.000
_cell.length_b   1.000
_cell.length_c   1.000
_cell.angle_alpha   90.00
_cell.angle_beta   90.00
_cell.angle_gamma   90.00
#
_symmetry.space_group_name_H-M   'P 1'
#
loop_
_entity.id
_entity.type
_entity.pdbx_description
1 polymer ?
#
loop_
_entity_poly.entity_id
_entity_poly.type
_entity_poly.pdbx_seq_one_letter_code
_entity_poly.pdbx_strand_id
1 'polypeptide(L)'
;MSAIAAGAGGGGPEQGTPQRLVGARHARGGPVVYADPWGLDVMPGQAVVIDGGEGETLALVVVGTAQVVDVEPPIKASVRVRRLATDDDILMFGRRSAEALDALPAANSVLRGLSAQADAVDAWTAPDGARLFVACTGDIAQPELVARTLAERFGLPVDVFLVAADGSYKRVTEPERADLPADWAEWIAPPGADPGVSVVATDATYPSASDFIGWRFPLESREPPRERRPRRQT
;
A
#
# COMPACT_ATOMS: atom_id res chain seq x y z
N MET A 1 60.78 -39.61 21.16
CA MET A 1 60.79 -38.90 19.86
C MET A 1 59.61 -37.97 19.83
N SER A 2 59.89 -36.68 19.79
CA SER A 2 58.95 -35.56 19.97
C SER A 2 58.13 -35.25 18.71
N ALA A 3 56.94 -34.71 18.96
CA ALA A 3 56.16 -33.67 18.25
C ALA A 3 56.20 -33.56 16.72
N ILE A 4 55.03 -33.39 16.07
CA ILE A 4 54.64 -32.15 15.36
C ILE A 4 53.11 -31.99 15.42
N ALA A 5 52.66 -30.86 15.95
CA ALA A 5 51.30 -30.35 15.84
C ALA A 5 51.15 -29.59 14.50
N ALA A 6 50.03 -29.77 13.81
CA ALA A 6 49.63 -28.93 12.68
C ALA A 6 48.28 -28.27 13.01
N GLY A 7 48.35 -27.07 13.57
CA GLY A 7 47.26 -26.11 13.52
C GLY A 7 47.37 -25.31 12.24
N ALA A 8 46.25 -25.15 11.53
CA ALA A 8 46.07 -24.13 10.51
C ALA A 8 44.58 -23.73 10.50
N GLY A 9 44.17 -23.01 11.54
CA GLY A 9 42.94 -22.23 11.53
C GLY A 9 43.15 -20.96 10.72
N GLY A 10 42.85 -21.01 9.43
CA GLY A 10 42.75 -19.84 8.58
C GLY A 10 41.34 -19.26 8.65
N GLY A 11 41.02 -18.55 9.73
CA GLY A 11 39.83 -17.71 9.80
C GLY A 11 40.04 -16.46 8.96
N GLY A 12 39.69 -16.52 7.67
CA GLY A 12 39.49 -15.32 6.87
C GLY A 12 38.38 -14.47 7.48
N PRO A 13 38.36 -13.14 7.27
CA PRO A 13 37.27 -12.30 7.74
C PRO A 13 35.97 -12.87 7.19
N GLU A 14 35.06 -13.27 8.09
CA GLU A 14 33.66 -13.52 7.74
C GLU A 14 33.16 -12.25 7.03
N GLN A 15 33.18 -12.28 5.71
CA GLN A 15 32.39 -11.37 4.89
C GLN A 15 30.96 -11.70 5.25
N GLY A 16 30.42 -10.99 6.25
CA GLY A 16 29.08 -11.21 6.75
C GLY A 16 28.13 -11.22 5.57
N THR A 17 27.40 -12.32 5.41
CA THR A 17 26.39 -12.48 4.36
C THR A 17 25.54 -11.22 4.34
N PRO A 18 25.38 -10.53 3.18
CA PRO A 18 24.63 -9.28 3.12
C PRO A 18 23.27 -9.52 3.77
N GLN A 19 23.00 -8.75 4.83
CA GLN A 19 21.79 -8.93 5.62
C GLN A 19 20.60 -8.64 4.72
N ARG A 20 19.84 -9.68 4.39
CA ARG A 20 18.60 -9.53 3.63
C ARG A 20 17.60 -8.84 4.55
N LEU A 21 17.06 -7.72 4.10
CA LEU A 21 16.09 -6.92 4.84
C LEU A 21 14.83 -6.72 4.01
N VAL A 22 13.72 -6.59 4.70
CA VAL A 22 12.43 -6.19 4.13
C VAL A 22 12.04 -4.87 4.77
N GLY A 23 11.66 -3.89 3.96
CA GLY A 23 11.04 -2.67 4.43
C GLY A 23 9.53 -2.82 4.40
N ALA A 24 8.87 -2.67 5.56
CA ALA A 24 7.42 -2.76 5.69
C ALA A 24 6.85 -1.53 6.40
N ARG A 25 5.56 -1.22 6.17
CA ARG A 25 4.83 -0.14 6.86
C ARG A 25 3.54 -0.67 7.46
N HIS A 26 3.20 -0.21 8.64
CA HIS A 26 1.92 -0.52 9.29
C HIS A 26 0.73 0.23 8.68
N ALA A 27 0.98 1.37 8.05
CA ALA A 27 -0.02 2.20 7.41
C ALA A 27 0.61 2.99 6.24
N ARG A 28 -0.21 3.39 5.26
CA ARG A 28 0.24 4.28 4.18
C ARG A 28 0.74 5.60 4.74
N GLY A 29 1.92 6.01 4.27
CA GLY A 29 2.60 7.23 4.75
C GLY A 29 3.32 7.08 6.09
N GLY A 30 3.10 6.00 6.85
CA GLY A 30 3.81 5.72 8.09
C GLY A 30 5.30 5.40 7.89
N PRO A 31 6.11 5.41 8.96
CA PRO A 31 7.54 5.11 8.88
C PRO A 31 7.79 3.68 8.34
N VAL A 32 8.87 3.52 7.57
CA VAL A 32 9.33 2.19 7.14
C VAL A 32 10.06 1.53 8.31
N VAL A 33 9.56 0.35 8.69
CA VAL A 33 10.23 -0.55 9.63
C VAL A 33 11.00 -1.57 8.83
N TYR A 34 12.27 -1.78 9.17
CA TYR A 34 13.10 -2.81 8.54
C TYR A 34 13.04 -4.09 9.36
N ALA A 35 12.68 -5.17 8.68
CA ALA A 35 12.47 -6.48 9.27
C ALA A 35 13.43 -7.52 8.70
N ASP A 36 13.83 -8.48 9.54
CA ASP A 36 14.48 -9.71 9.10
C ASP A 36 13.43 -10.60 8.41
N PRO A 37 13.60 -10.98 7.13
CA PRO A 37 12.66 -11.84 6.41
C PRO A 37 12.64 -13.29 6.89
N TRP A 38 13.59 -13.71 7.73
CA TRP A 38 13.69 -15.08 8.24
C TRP A 38 13.72 -16.15 7.13
N GLY A 39 14.40 -15.84 6.03
CA GLY A 39 14.51 -16.73 4.86
C GLY A 39 13.31 -16.73 3.92
N LEU A 40 12.28 -15.92 4.19
CA LEU A 40 11.18 -15.69 3.24
C LEU A 40 11.68 -14.82 2.08
N ASP A 41 11.16 -15.09 0.88
CA ASP A 41 11.30 -14.19 -0.25
C ASP A 41 10.03 -13.34 -0.35
N VAL A 42 10.18 -12.02 -0.20
CA VAL A 42 9.05 -11.11 -0.02
C VAL A 42 9.16 -9.96 -0.99
N MET A 43 8.09 -9.73 -1.75
CA MET A 43 8.00 -8.73 -2.81
C MET A 43 7.22 -7.50 -2.33
N PRO A 44 7.52 -6.30 -2.88
CA PRO A 44 6.69 -5.11 -2.67
C PRO A 44 5.21 -5.36 -2.99
N GLY A 45 4.33 -4.81 -2.16
CA GLY A 45 2.89 -4.98 -2.26
C GLY A 45 2.33 -6.19 -1.52
N GLN A 46 3.16 -7.13 -1.07
CA GLN A 46 2.70 -8.23 -0.22
C GLN A 46 2.43 -7.74 1.21
N ALA A 47 1.42 -8.34 1.86
CA ALA A 47 1.19 -8.16 3.28
C ALA A 47 1.91 -9.25 4.08
N VAL A 48 2.50 -8.87 5.20
CA VAL A 48 3.24 -9.77 6.11
C VAL A 48 2.79 -9.57 7.54
N VAL A 49 2.91 -10.62 8.34
CA VAL A 49 2.79 -10.53 9.80
C VAL A 49 4.18 -10.39 10.39
N ILE A 50 4.42 -9.29 11.09
CA ILE A 50 5.66 -9.02 11.80
C ILE A 50 5.48 -9.19 13.30
N ASP A 51 6.51 -9.74 13.94
CA ASP A 51 6.58 -9.84 15.40
C ASP A 51 7.11 -8.51 15.95
N GLY A 52 6.20 -7.64 16.38
CA GLY A 52 6.53 -6.42 17.12
C GLY A 52 6.66 -6.75 18.60
N GLY A 53 7.42 -5.96 19.37
CA GLY A 53 7.60 -6.20 20.81
C GLY A 53 6.32 -6.27 21.64
N GLU A 54 5.17 -5.84 21.09
CA GLU A 54 3.84 -5.88 21.70
C GLU A 54 2.92 -6.98 21.11
N GLY A 55 3.43 -7.78 20.16
CA GLY A 55 2.71 -8.88 19.51
C GLY A 55 2.73 -8.83 17.98
N GLU A 56 1.97 -9.72 17.37
CA GLU A 56 1.86 -9.82 15.92
C GLU A 56 1.08 -8.66 15.32
N THR A 57 1.69 -8.02 14.31
CA THR A 57 1.07 -6.89 13.60
C THR A 57 1.16 -7.09 12.09
N LEU A 58 0.12 -6.71 11.36
CA LEU A 58 0.13 -6.69 9.90
C LEU A 58 0.95 -5.50 9.39
N ALA A 59 1.72 -5.71 8.33
CA ALA A 59 2.42 -4.65 7.63
C ALA A 59 2.45 -4.91 6.12
N LEU A 60 2.43 -3.83 5.34
CA LEU A 60 2.58 -3.87 3.89
C LEU A 60 4.05 -3.71 3.51
N VAL A 61 4.54 -4.59 2.65
CA VAL A 61 5.91 -4.57 2.16
C VAL A 61 6.06 -3.47 1.12
N VAL A 62 6.99 -2.56 1.36
CA VAL A 62 7.34 -1.45 0.45
C VAL A 62 8.73 -1.58 -0.15
N VAL A 63 9.59 -2.39 0.46
CA VAL A 63 10.92 -2.74 -0.04
C VAL A 63 11.09 -4.24 0.11
N GLY A 64 11.24 -4.95 -1.00
CA GLY A 64 11.41 -6.40 -1.02
C GLY A 64 12.81 -6.85 -0.57
N THR A 65 12.93 -8.14 -0.28
CA THR A 65 14.18 -8.82 0.15
C THR A 65 15.36 -8.60 -0.79
N ALA A 66 15.11 -8.51 -2.09
CA ALA A 66 16.13 -8.33 -3.12
C ALA A 66 16.49 -6.85 -3.39
N GLN A 67 15.79 -5.89 -2.77
CA GLN A 67 15.90 -4.47 -3.10
C GLN A 67 16.75 -3.68 -2.10
N VAL A 68 17.08 -4.25 -0.95
CA VAL A 68 17.99 -3.61 0.02
C VAL A 68 19.42 -4.00 -0.35
N VAL A 69 20.13 -3.08 -1.01
CA VAL A 69 21.52 -3.27 -1.40
C VAL A 69 22.35 -2.16 -0.75
N ASP A 70 23.35 -2.57 0.04
CA ASP A 70 24.52 -1.76 0.43
C ASP A 70 24.21 -0.33 0.91
N VAL A 71 23.47 -0.21 2.03
CA VAL A 71 23.14 1.08 2.65
C VAL A 71 24.16 1.41 3.75
N GLU A 72 24.81 2.57 3.65
CA GLU A 72 25.64 3.16 4.71
C GLU A 72 24.90 4.32 5.42
N PRO A 73 24.76 4.31 6.76
CA PRO A 73 25.16 3.25 7.69
C PRO A 73 24.27 2.00 7.57
N PRO A 74 24.77 0.81 7.97
CA PRO A 74 24.03 -0.44 7.86
C PRO A 74 22.71 -0.35 8.64
N ILE A 75 21.61 -0.52 7.92
CA ILE A 75 20.27 -0.57 8.49
C ILE A 75 20.16 -1.85 9.33
N LYS A 76 19.73 -1.72 10.59
CA LYS A 76 19.46 -2.88 11.45
C LYS A 76 17.99 -3.26 11.36
N ALA A 77 17.71 -4.56 11.23
CA ALA A 77 16.38 -5.08 11.45
C ALA A 77 15.94 -4.78 12.89
N SER A 78 14.80 -4.12 13.06
CA SER A 78 14.20 -3.84 14.37
C SER A 78 13.15 -4.87 14.77
N VAL A 79 12.63 -5.63 13.81
CA VAL A 79 11.58 -6.63 13.98
C VAL A 79 11.84 -7.83 13.05
N ARG A 80 11.01 -8.88 13.14
CA ARG A 80 11.10 -10.08 12.31
C ARG A 80 9.79 -10.33 11.55
N VAL A 81 9.90 -10.73 10.28
CA VAL A 81 8.78 -11.30 9.53
C VAL A 81 8.53 -12.73 10.00
N ARG A 82 7.33 -13.00 10.49
CA ARG A 82 6.94 -14.34 10.94
C ARG A 82 6.44 -15.20 9.78
N ARG A 83 5.61 -14.61 8.91
CA ARG A 83 4.97 -15.26 7.77
C ARG A 83 4.35 -14.23 6.81
N LEU A 84 4.02 -14.68 5.61
CA LEU A 84 3.09 -13.96 4.73
C LEU A 84 1.70 -13.89 5.41
N ALA A 85 1.00 -12.78 5.18
CA ALA A 85 -0.36 -12.62 5.64
C ALA A 85 -1.31 -13.52 4.83
N THR A 86 -2.30 -14.09 5.50
CA THR A 86 -3.45 -14.73 4.85
C THR A 86 -4.52 -13.70 4.54
N ASP A 87 -5.50 -14.08 3.71
CA ASP A 87 -6.67 -13.24 3.43
C ASP A 87 -7.44 -12.91 4.72
N ASP A 88 -7.53 -13.86 5.66
CA ASP A 88 -8.14 -13.65 6.97
C ASP A 88 -7.40 -12.59 7.80
N ASP A 89 -6.06 -12.58 7.79
CA ASP A 89 -5.30 -11.55 8.51
C ASP A 89 -5.57 -10.15 7.94
N ILE A 90 -5.61 -10.05 6.62
CA ILE A 90 -5.85 -8.80 5.90
C ILE A 90 -7.25 -8.28 6.23
N LEU A 91 -8.27 -9.15 6.19
CA LEU A 91 -9.64 -8.80 6.56
C LEU A 91 -9.76 -8.39 8.03
N MET A 92 -9.16 -9.15 8.95
CA MET A 92 -9.21 -8.84 10.38
C MET A 92 -8.48 -7.54 10.73
N PHE A 93 -7.38 -7.22 10.03
CA PHE A 93 -6.74 -5.93 10.15
C PHE A 93 -7.64 -4.81 9.62
N GLY A 94 -8.19 -4.99 8.42
CA GLY A 94 -9.09 -4.03 7.81
C GLY A 94 -10.29 -3.71 8.69
N ARG A 95 -10.91 -4.73 9.30
CA ARG A 95 -12.05 -4.56 10.24
C ARG A 95 -11.68 -3.77 11.48
N ARG A 96 -10.55 -4.08 12.13
CA ARG A 96 -10.06 -3.32 13.30
C ARG A 96 -9.79 -1.85 12.96
N SER A 97 -9.19 -1.62 11.81
CA SER A 97 -8.92 -0.28 11.29
C SER A 97 -10.22 0.50 11.02
N ALA A 98 -11.23 -0.16 10.44
CA ALA A 98 -12.55 0.43 10.22
C ALA A 98 -13.31 0.69 11.53
N GLU A 99 -13.19 -0.19 12.53
CA GLU A 99 -13.71 0.04 13.88
C GLU A 99 -13.08 1.27 14.53
N ALA A 100 -11.77 1.44 14.43
CA ALA A 100 -11.08 2.62 14.96
C ALA A 100 -11.51 3.93 14.28
N LEU A 101 -12.08 3.87 13.07
CA LEU A 101 -12.68 4.99 12.35
C LEU A 101 -14.16 5.22 12.68
N ASP A 102 -14.77 4.41 13.55
CA ASP A 102 -16.22 4.35 13.77
C ASP A 102 -17.00 4.16 12.45
N ALA A 103 -16.46 3.35 11.53
CA ALA A 103 -16.95 3.25 10.17
C ALA A 103 -18.41 2.76 10.09
N LEU A 104 -18.77 1.73 10.85
CA LEU A 104 -20.12 1.14 10.84
C LEU A 104 -21.20 2.09 11.38
N PRO A 105 -21.05 2.71 12.57
CA PRO A 105 -22.00 3.72 13.05
C PRO A 105 -22.17 4.89 12.07
N ALA A 106 -21.06 5.38 11.50
CA ALA A 106 -21.08 6.46 10.53
C ALA A 106 -21.77 6.07 9.22
N ALA A 107 -21.52 4.86 8.71
CA ALA A 107 -22.21 4.32 7.53
C ALA A 107 -23.72 4.22 7.75
N ASN A 108 -24.16 3.66 8.88
CA ASN A 108 -25.58 3.60 9.23
C ASN A 108 -26.21 4.99 9.44
N SER A 109 -25.44 5.98 9.90
CA SER A 109 -25.90 7.36 9.97
C SER A 109 -26.15 7.95 8.57
N VAL A 110 -25.25 7.69 7.61
CA VAL A 110 -25.37 8.17 6.23
C VAL A 110 -26.53 7.49 5.51
N LEU A 111 -26.64 6.15 5.60
CA LEU A 111 -27.73 5.38 4.99
C LEU A 111 -29.10 5.90 5.44
N ARG A 112 -29.27 6.12 6.76
CA ARG A 112 -30.50 6.71 7.31
C ARG A 112 -30.74 8.14 6.86
N GLY A 113 -29.70 8.98 6.84
CA GLY A 113 -29.80 10.36 6.35
C GLY A 113 -30.24 10.46 4.90
N LEU A 114 -29.88 9.47 4.08
CA LEU A 114 -30.26 9.35 2.68
C LEU A 114 -31.55 8.53 2.46
N SER A 115 -32.20 8.09 3.54
CA SER A 115 -33.42 7.25 3.50
C SER A 115 -33.24 5.96 2.69
N ALA A 116 -32.05 5.36 2.74
CA ALA A 116 -31.80 4.06 2.14
C ALA A 116 -32.50 2.94 2.94
N GLN A 117 -33.00 1.91 2.26
CA GLN A 117 -33.56 0.71 2.88
C GLN A 117 -32.46 -0.35 3.07
N ALA A 118 -31.37 0.05 3.71
CA ALA A 118 -30.19 -0.76 3.88
C ALA A 118 -29.52 -0.50 5.23
N ASP A 119 -28.86 -1.52 5.75
CA ASP A 119 -28.05 -1.46 6.97
C ASP A 119 -26.60 -1.84 6.65
N ALA A 120 -25.65 -1.06 7.16
CA ALA A 120 -24.24 -1.43 7.09
C ALA A 120 -23.97 -2.54 8.12
N VAL A 121 -23.48 -3.68 7.64
CA VAL A 121 -23.27 -4.91 8.42
C VAL A 121 -21.80 -5.26 8.60
N ASP A 122 -20.92 -4.77 7.73
CA ASP A 122 -19.48 -4.94 7.86
C ASP A 122 -18.74 -3.75 7.25
N ALA A 123 -17.52 -3.49 7.73
CA ALA A 123 -16.63 -2.49 7.17
C ALA A 123 -15.18 -2.88 7.39
N TRP A 124 -14.33 -2.67 6.41
CA TRP A 124 -12.90 -2.93 6.52
C TRP A 124 -12.10 -1.96 5.66
N THR A 125 -10.89 -1.60 6.09
CA THR A 125 -9.97 -0.84 5.23
C THR A 125 -9.14 -1.77 4.36
N ALA A 126 -8.70 -1.27 3.21
CA ALA A 126 -7.62 -1.90 2.45
C ALA A 126 -6.36 -2.05 3.34
N PRO A 127 -5.48 -3.04 3.08
CA PRO A 127 -4.27 -3.23 3.89
C PRO A 127 -3.31 -2.03 3.86
N ASP A 128 -3.34 -1.21 2.81
CA ASP A 128 -2.61 0.06 2.77
C ASP A 128 -3.36 1.21 3.47
N GLY A 129 -4.61 1.01 3.90
CA GLY A 129 -5.47 2.05 4.47
C GLY A 129 -5.90 3.11 3.46
N ALA A 130 -5.66 2.92 2.17
CA ALA A 130 -5.99 3.90 1.13
C ALA A 130 -7.49 3.97 0.80
N ARG A 131 -8.26 2.98 1.24
CA ARG A 131 -9.67 2.82 0.90
C ARG A 131 -10.42 2.14 2.05
N LEU A 132 -11.68 2.51 2.20
CA LEU A 132 -12.63 1.85 3.09
C LEU A 132 -13.65 1.09 2.22
N PHE A 133 -13.94 -0.14 2.62
CA PHE A 133 -14.98 -0.95 2.05
C PHE A 133 -16.11 -1.04 3.08
N VAL A 134 -17.34 -0.80 2.64
CA VAL A 134 -18.54 -0.90 3.49
C VAL A 134 -19.48 -1.89 2.85
N ALA A 135 -19.87 -2.92 3.60
CA ALA A 135 -20.83 -3.91 3.16
C ALA A 135 -22.18 -3.67 3.84
N CYS A 136 -23.23 -3.68 3.01
CA CYS A 136 -24.58 -3.41 3.42
C CYS A 136 -25.51 -4.57 3.06
N THR A 137 -26.57 -4.75 3.81
CA THR A 137 -27.72 -5.58 3.42
C THR A 137 -28.87 -4.67 3.00
N GLY A 138 -29.85 -5.21 2.27
CA GLY A 138 -31.02 -4.46 1.81
C GLY A 138 -30.82 -3.80 0.43
N ASP A 139 -31.53 -2.70 0.20
CA ASP A 139 -31.54 -1.98 -1.08
C ASP A 139 -30.99 -0.56 -0.94
N ILE A 140 -30.09 -0.20 -1.85
CA ILE A 140 -29.45 1.10 -1.92
C ILE A 140 -29.77 1.70 -3.28
N ALA A 141 -30.73 2.61 -3.32
CA ALA A 141 -31.16 3.25 -4.57
C ALA A 141 -30.07 4.13 -5.23
N GLN A 142 -29.15 4.69 -4.45
CA GLN A 142 -28.09 5.59 -4.93
C GLN A 142 -26.74 5.25 -4.27
N PRO A 143 -26.12 4.12 -4.62
CA PRO A 143 -24.89 3.66 -3.97
C PRO A 143 -23.71 4.61 -4.15
N GLU A 144 -23.65 5.36 -5.25
CA GLU A 144 -22.61 6.36 -5.53
C GLU A 144 -22.74 7.58 -4.60
N LEU A 145 -23.96 8.01 -4.29
CA LEU A 145 -24.19 9.11 -3.35
C LEU A 145 -23.78 8.70 -1.93
N VAL A 146 -24.09 7.47 -1.53
CA VAL A 146 -23.65 6.91 -0.24
C VAL A 146 -22.12 6.87 -0.17
N ALA A 147 -21.48 6.30 -1.19
CA ALA A 147 -20.03 6.21 -1.29
C ALA A 147 -19.35 7.58 -1.20
N ARG A 148 -19.81 8.56 -2.00
CA ARG A 148 -19.29 9.93 -1.97
C ARG A 148 -19.45 10.59 -0.61
N THR A 149 -20.64 10.47 0.01
CA THR A 149 -20.91 11.06 1.32
C THR A 149 -20.01 10.45 2.41
N LEU A 150 -19.77 9.14 2.34
CA LEU A 150 -18.82 8.47 3.24
C LEU A 150 -17.38 8.90 2.95
N ALA A 151 -16.99 9.01 1.68
CA ALA A 151 -15.65 9.43 1.30
C ALA A 151 -15.33 10.85 1.77
N GLU A 152 -16.27 11.78 1.64
CA GLU A 152 -16.16 13.14 2.19
C GLU A 152 -16.01 13.13 3.71
N ARG A 153 -16.73 12.23 4.40
CA ARG A 153 -16.68 12.12 5.86
C ARG A 153 -15.36 11.56 6.37
N PHE A 154 -14.81 10.53 5.72
CA PHE A 154 -13.58 9.87 6.16
C PHE A 154 -12.32 10.47 5.55
N GLY A 155 -12.44 11.26 4.48
CA GLY A 155 -11.29 11.77 3.74
C GLY A 155 -10.54 10.70 2.95
N LEU A 156 -11.21 9.60 2.60
CA LEU A 156 -10.64 8.52 1.79
C LEU A 156 -11.71 7.85 0.91
N PRO A 157 -11.35 7.31 -0.27
CA PRO A 157 -12.28 6.62 -1.15
C PRO A 157 -13.06 5.50 -0.45
N VAL A 158 -14.35 5.36 -0.78
CA VAL A 158 -15.23 4.35 -0.19
C VAL A 158 -15.89 3.51 -1.28
N ASP A 159 -15.77 2.19 -1.15
CA ASP A 159 -16.45 1.22 -2.00
C ASP A 159 -17.59 0.57 -1.22
N VAL A 160 -18.80 0.58 -1.78
CA VAL A 160 -19.99 -0.03 -1.17
C VAL A 160 -20.29 -1.38 -1.83
N PHE A 161 -20.57 -2.38 -1.00
CA PHE A 161 -20.98 -3.74 -1.38
C PHE A 161 -22.38 -4.03 -0.84
N LEU A 162 -23.13 -4.84 -1.58
CA LEU A 162 -24.29 -5.53 -1.06
C LEU A 162 -23.91 -6.97 -0.69
N VAL A 163 -24.35 -7.41 0.48
CA VAL A 163 -24.23 -8.78 0.95
C VAL A 163 -25.47 -9.56 0.52
N ALA A 164 -25.29 -10.58 -0.31
CA ALA A 164 -26.35 -11.48 -0.72
C ALA A 164 -26.71 -12.47 0.40
N ALA A 165 -27.85 -13.15 0.26
CA ALA A 165 -28.33 -14.13 1.25
C ALA A 165 -27.38 -15.33 1.46
N ASP A 166 -26.52 -15.62 0.49
CA ASP A 166 -25.48 -16.65 0.57
C ASP A 166 -24.18 -16.16 1.24
N GLY A 167 -24.14 -14.90 1.69
CA GLY A 167 -22.98 -14.25 2.29
C GLY A 167 -21.96 -13.72 1.28
N SER A 168 -22.22 -13.81 -0.02
CA SER A 168 -21.34 -13.25 -1.05
C SER A 168 -21.46 -11.72 -1.10
N TYR A 169 -20.34 -11.07 -1.44
CA TYR A 169 -20.26 -9.62 -1.57
C TYR A 169 -20.34 -9.23 -3.05
N LYS A 170 -21.30 -8.37 -3.39
CA LYS A 170 -21.41 -7.75 -4.70
C LYS A 170 -21.15 -6.26 -4.59
N ARG A 171 -20.10 -5.79 -5.25
CA ARG A 171 -19.81 -4.35 -5.36
C ARG A 171 -20.95 -3.65 -6.12
N VAL A 172 -21.47 -2.57 -5.57
CA VAL A 172 -22.54 -1.75 -6.18
C VAL A 172 -22.12 -0.34 -6.53
N THR A 173 -20.90 0.03 -6.18
CA THR A 173 -20.26 1.26 -6.60
C THR A 173 -19.37 0.98 -7.79
N GLU A 174 -19.42 1.81 -8.82
CA GLU A 174 -18.37 1.78 -9.82
C GLU A 174 -17.02 2.13 -9.15
N PRO A 175 -15.90 1.51 -9.57
CA PRO A 175 -14.60 2.03 -9.20
C PRO A 175 -14.55 3.49 -9.60
N GLU A 176 -14.33 4.36 -8.60
CA GLU A 176 -13.89 5.73 -8.82
C GLU A 176 -12.79 5.65 -9.87
N ARG A 177 -13.13 6.00 -11.11
CA ARG A 177 -12.17 6.18 -12.18
C ARG A 177 -11.39 7.40 -11.75
N ALA A 178 -10.31 7.18 -11.02
CA ALA A 178 -9.52 8.21 -10.36
C ALA A 178 -9.08 9.27 -11.38
N ASP A 179 -9.91 10.29 -11.63
CA ASP A 179 -9.71 11.35 -12.62
C ASP A 179 -9.04 10.89 -13.92
N LEU A 180 -9.33 9.64 -14.34
CA LEU A 180 -8.69 9.09 -15.51
C LEU A 180 -9.34 9.72 -16.74
N PRO A 181 -8.56 10.19 -17.73
CA PRO A 181 -9.09 10.70 -18.98
C PRO A 181 -10.13 9.76 -19.58
N ALA A 182 -11.14 10.29 -20.28
CA ALA A 182 -12.23 9.49 -20.83
C ALA A 182 -11.73 8.37 -21.77
N ASP A 183 -10.56 8.57 -22.38
CA ASP A 183 -9.83 7.68 -23.29
C ASP A 183 -8.82 6.75 -22.59
N TRP A 184 -8.71 6.73 -21.27
CA TRP A 184 -7.69 5.94 -20.56
C TRP A 184 -7.74 4.43 -20.88
N ALA A 185 -8.91 3.90 -21.25
CA ALA A 185 -9.06 2.51 -21.65
C ALA A 185 -8.24 2.19 -22.91
N GLU A 186 -8.03 3.19 -23.78
CA GLU A 186 -7.17 3.10 -24.97
C GLU A 186 -5.68 3.10 -24.58
N TRP A 187 -5.34 3.51 -23.36
CA TRP A 187 -3.97 3.49 -22.84
C TRP A 187 -3.60 2.12 -22.24
N ILE A 188 -4.59 1.24 -22.04
CA ILE A 188 -4.35 -0.12 -21.53
C ILE A 188 -4.10 -1.05 -22.71
N ALA A 189 -2.94 -1.70 -22.71
CA ALA A 189 -2.66 -2.76 -23.67
C ALA A 189 -3.65 -3.93 -23.49
N PRO A 190 -4.21 -4.48 -24.57
CA PRO A 190 -5.14 -5.61 -24.47
C PRO A 190 -4.43 -6.85 -23.90
N PRO A 191 -5.18 -7.76 -23.24
CA PRO A 191 -4.60 -8.99 -22.69
C PRO A 191 -3.84 -9.79 -23.75
N GLY A 192 -2.58 -10.15 -23.46
CA GLY A 192 -1.71 -10.91 -24.36
C GLY A 192 -0.92 -10.07 -25.36
N ALA A 193 -1.03 -8.74 -25.33
CA ALA A 193 -0.12 -7.86 -26.06
C ALA A 193 1.30 -7.93 -25.45
N ASP A 194 2.32 -7.97 -26.31
CA ASP A 194 3.71 -7.88 -25.85
C ASP A 194 3.96 -6.52 -25.19
N PRO A 195 4.64 -6.48 -24.02
CA PRO A 195 4.98 -5.22 -23.38
C PRO A 195 5.89 -4.41 -24.30
N GLY A 196 5.41 -3.26 -24.76
CA GLY A 196 6.13 -2.41 -25.69
C GLY A 196 5.86 -0.94 -25.43
N VAL A 197 6.87 -0.10 -25.69
CA VAL A 197 6.70 1.36 -25.72
C VAL A 197 6.26 1.74 -27.12
N SER A 198 4.97 2.03 -27.30
CA SER A 198 4.50 2.63 -28.53
C SER A 198 4.70 4.14 -28.46
N VAL A 199 5.63 4.65 -29.25
CA VAL A 199 5.68 6.08 -29.54
C VAL A 199 4.56 6.33 -30.54
N VAL A 200 3.39 6.74 -30.05
CA VAL A 200 2.32 7.25 -30.91
C VAL A 200 2.94 8.39 -31.70
N ALA A 201 2.99 8.27 -33.03
CA ALA A 201 3.48 9.33 -33.88
C ALA A 201 2.71 10.60 -33.49
N THR A 202 3.42 11.58 -32.95
CA THR A 202 2.87 12.88 -32.58
C THR A 202 2.39 13.56 -33.86
N ASP A 203 1.17 13.26 -34.29
CA ASP A 203 0.36 14.29 -34.91
C ASP A 203 0.25 15.41 -33.88
N ALA A 204 0.55 16.64 -34.30
CA ALA A 204 0.84 17.82 -33.49
C ALA A 204 -0.31 18.31 -32.57
N THR A 205 -1.29 17.45 -32.29
CA THR A 205 -2.53 17.73 -31.57
C THR A 205 -2.45 17.32 -30.10
N TYR A 206 -1.56 16.41 -29.71
CA TYR A 206 -1.44 15.98 -28.32
C TYR A 206 -0.17 16.57 -27.66
N PRO A 207 -0.29 17.21 -26.48
CA PRO A 207 0.86 17.70 -25.73
C PRO A 207 1.79 16.53 -25.42
N SER A 208 3.11 16.75 -25.56
CA SER A 208 4.09 15.72 -25.19
C SER A 208 3.94 15.35 -23.71
N ALA A 209 4.45 14.18 -23.31
CA ALA A 209 4.49 13.82 -21.88
C ALA A 209 5.17 14.91 -21.03
N SER A 210 6.16 15.62 -21.60
CA SER A 210 6.81 16.77 -20.96
C SER A 210 5.85 17.95 -20.77
N ASP A 211 5.01 18.24 -21.75
CA ASP A 211 4.01 19.31 -21.68
C ASP A 211 2.89 18.97 -20.69
N PHE A 212 2.43 17.70 -20.67
CA PHE A 212 1.47 17.21 -19.66
C PHE A 212 2.04 17.34 -18.24
N ILE A 213 3.30 16.93 -18.03
CA ILE A 213 3.97 17.05 -16.73
C ILE A 213 4.12 18.53 -16.34
N GLY A 214 4.53 19.40 -17.27
CA GLY A 214 4.65 20.84 -17.04
C GLY A 214 3.31 21.50 -16.69
N TRP A 215 2.23 21.08 -17.35
CA TRP A 215 0.87 21.57 -17.08
C TRP A 215 0.33 21.09 -15.73
N ARG A 216 0.49 19.80 -15.42
CA ARG A 216 -0.06 19.21 -14.18
C ARG A 216 0.79 19.52 -12.95
N PHE A 217 2.08 19.75 -13.13
CA PHE A 217 3.06 20.07 -12.09
C PHE A 217 3.86 21.34 -12.45
N PRO A 218 3.24 22.54 -12.41
CA PRO A 218 3.89 23.77 -12.81
C PRO A 218 5.17 24.01 -12.00
N LEU A 219 6.27 24.28 -12.69
CA LEU A 219 7.59 24.49 -12.06
C LEU A 219 7.60 25.70 -11.10
N GLU A 220 6.68 26.66 -11.28
CA GLU A 220 6.49 27.82 -10.39
C GLU A 220 6.03 27.43 -8.99
N SER A 221 5.50 26.21 -8.81
CA SER A 221 5.10 25.64 -7.52
C SER A 221 6.30 25.13 -6.70
N ARG A 222 7.51 25.12 -7.26
CA ARG A 222 8.71 24.72 -6.52
C ARG A 222 9.17 25.89 -5.67
N GLU A 223 9.05 25.75 -4.35
CA GLU A 223 9.78 26.60 -3.42
C GLU A 223 11.24 26.72 -3.91
N PRO A 224 11.83 27.93 -3.89
CA PRO A 224 13.23 28.09 -4.28
C PRO A 224 14.08 27.13 -3.45
N PRO A 225 15.16 26.55 -4.03
CA PRO A 225 16.02 25.62 -3.34
C PRO A 225 16.40 26.23 -1.99
N ARG A 226 16.03 25.57 -0.88
CA ARG A 226 16.36 26.06 0.46
C ARG A 226 17.86 26.35 0.49
N GLU A 227 18.22 27.61 0.69
CA GLU A 227 19.60 28.02 0.85
C GLU A 227 20.26 27.11 1.88
N ARG A 228 21.32 26.41 1.46
CA ARG A 228 22.07 25.53 2.35
C ARG A 228 22.60 26.40 3.48
N ARG A 229 22.04 26.24 4.68
CA ARG A 229 22.58 26.89 5.88
C ARG A 229 24.07 26.55 5.98
N PRO A 230 24.97 27.53 6.13
CA PRO A 230 26.39 27.27 6.29
C PRO A 230 26.59 26.36 7.51
N ARG A 231 27.29 25.24 7.32
CA ARG A 231 27.71 24.37 8.41
C ARG A 231 28.53 25.22 9.38
N ARG A 232 28.05 25.38 10.62
CA ARG A 232 28.90 25.88 11.71
C ARG A 232 30.06 24.90 11.85
N GLN A 233 31.27 25.37 11.61
CA GLN A 233 32.47 24.67 12.03
C GLN A 233 32.53 24.74 13.56
N THR A 234 32.56 23.59 14.20
CA THR A 234 32.83 23.39 15.63
C THR A 234 33.99 22.43 15.74
#